data_AF-A0A7S0BB46-F1
#
_entry.id   AF-A0A7S0BB46-F1
#
_cell.length_a   1.000
_cell.length_b   1.000
_cell.length_c   1.000
_cell.angle_alpha   90.00
_cell.angle_beta   90.00
_cell.angle_gamma   90.00
#
_symmetry.space_group_name_H-M   'P 1'
#
loop_
_entity.id
_entity.type
_entity.pdbx_description
1 polymer ?
#
loop_
_entity_poly.entity_id
_entity_poly.type
_entity_poly.pdbx_seq_one_letter_code
_entity_poly.pdbx_strand_id
1 'polypeptide(L)'
;PSVTDASGVNGMLEHSKVCIASALTHAPEGVDEEEYEAGAVQNFRNLLVCTGDRPAQACQREASRDAVLAVARLEPALRSEVYLQALKQVSGNPNPRSVRSGWGLLHSLCLDAPPHPEIAEFVRAAFRDAADGEGE
;
A
#
# COMPACT_ATOMS: atom_id res chain seq x y z
N PRO A 1 33.98 -7.90 -3.54
CA PRO A 1 33.08 -6.82 -3.99
C PRO A 1 32.21 -7.32 -5.16
N SER A 2 31.08 -7.95 -4.82
CA SER A 2 30.06 -8.37 -5.78
C SER A 2 28.97 -7.31 -5.77
N VAL A 3 28.81 -6.66 -6.93
CA VAL A 3 27.72 -5.73 -7.22
C VAL A 3 26.40 -6.47 -7.00
N THR A 4 25.72 -6.17 -5.90
CA THR A 4 24.33 -6.55 -5.71
C THR A 4 23.51 -5.76 -6.72
N ASP A 5 22.86 -6.52 -7.59
CA ASP A 5 21.91 -6.08 -8.59
C ASP A 5 20.89 -5.08 -8.01
N ALA A 6 21.07 -3.80 -8.34
CA ALA A 6 20.19 -2.71 -7.96
C ALA A 6 18.85 -2.73 -8.75
N SER A 7 18.64 -3.67 -9.68
CA SER A 7 17.38 -3.80 -10.41
C SER A 7 16.26 -4.42 -9.57
N GLY A 8 16.58 -5.22 -8.55
CA GLY A 8 15.60 -5.88 -7.69
C GLY A 8 14.86 -4.93 -6.73
N VAL A 9 15.53 -3.88 -6.26
CA VAL A 9 14.93 -2.90 -5.33
C VAL A 9 14.04 -1.88 -6.03
N ASN A 10 14.32 -1.55 -7.30
CA ASN A 10 13.56 -0.53 -8.02
C ASN A 10 12.11 -0.97 -8.34
N GLY A 11 11.88 -2.27 -8.56
CA GLY A 11 10.54 -2.80 -8.87
C GLY A 11 9.63 -3.09 -7.66
N MET A 12 10.17 -3.11 -6.43
CA MET A 12 9.43 -3.55 -5.24
C MET A 12 8.25 -2.63 -4.92
N LEU A 13 8.39 -1.32 -5.15
CA LEU A 13 7.33 -0.32 -4.92
C LEU A 13 6.69 0.19 -6.22
N GLU A 14 6.93 -0.45 -7.37
CA GLU A 14 6.23 -0.10 -8.61
C GLU A 14 4.83 -0.70 -8.64
N HIS A 15 3.87 0.01 -9.24
CA HIS A 15 2.50 -0.46 -9.41
C HIS A 15 2.41 -1.86 -10.01
N SER A 16 1.48 -2.66 -9.49
CA SER A 16 1.14 -3.96 -10.07
C SER A 16 -0.35 -4.22 -9.96
N LYS A 17 -0.88 -4.95 -10.95
CA LYS A 17 -2.24 -5.53 -10.90
C LYS A 17 -2.23 -6.99 -10.41
N VAL A 18 -1.05 -7.60 -10.37
CA VAL A 18 -0.83 -8.97 -9.90
C VAL A 18 -0.73 -8.93 -8.38
N CYS A 19 -1.37 -9.89 -7.71
CA CYS A 19 -1.26 -10.01 -6.26
C CYS A 19 0.21 -10.17 -5.86
N ILE A 20 0.62 -9.52 -4.77
CA ILE A 20 1.91 -9.86 -4.16
C ILE A 20 1.91 -11.34 -3.74
N ALA A 21 3.08 -11.96 -3.90
CA ALA A 21 3.32 -13.33 -3.44
C ALA A 21 3.71 -13.36 -1.95
N SER A 22 4.29 -12.26 -1.45
CA SER A 22 4.72 -12.10 -0.07
C SER A 22 4.55 -10.67 0.42
N ALA A 23 4.56 -10.45 1.73
CA ALA A 23 4.59 -9.13 2.34
C ALA A 23 5.79 -8.29 1.85
N LEU A 24 5.63 -6.97 1.85
CA LEU A 24 6.70 -6.00 1.54
C LEU A 24 7.59 -5.72 2.74
N THR A 25 7.14 -6.08 3.95
CA THR A 25 7.86 -5.90 5.21
C THR A 25 7.93 -7.22 5.98
N HIS A 26 8.90 -7.30 6.90
CA HIS A 26 9.04 -8.46 7.77
C HIS A 26 8.07 -8.37 8.95
N ALA A 27 7.56 -9.53 9.38
CA ALA A 27 6.77 -9.64 10.59
C ALA A 27 7.58 -9.10 11.79
N PRO A 28 7.01 -8.23 12.64
CA PRO A 28 7.66 -7.77 13.86
C PRO A 28 7.93 -8.93 14.83
N GLU A 29 8.87 -8.73 15.76
CA GLU A 29 9.17 -9.73 16.78
C GLU A 29 7.93 -10.07 17.62
N GLY A 30 7.69 -11.38 17.82
CA GLY A 30 6.57 -11.90 18.58
C GLY A 30 5.25 -11.97 17.81
N VAL A 31 5.22 -11.58 16.54
CA VAL A 31 4.09 -11.79 15.63
C VAL A 31 4.28 -13.10 14.88
N ASP A 32 3.21 -13.87 14.69
CA ASP A 32 3.24 -15.08 13.87
C ASP A 32 3.48 -14.71 12.39
N GLU A 33 4.54 -15.24 11.81
CA GLU A 33 4.98 -14.88 10.46
C GLU A 33 4.01 -15.38 9.37
N GLU A 34 3.39 -16.54 9.56
CA GLU A 34 2.43 -17.10 8.60
C GLU A 34 1.12 -16.29 8.61
N GLU A 35 0.64 -15.91 9.79
CA GLU A 35 -0.54 -15.05 9.95
C GLU A 35 -0.29 -13.65 9.37
N TYR A 36 0.89 -13.08 9.64
CA TYR A 36 1.31 -11.79 9.09
C TYR A 36 1.32 -11.80 7.57
N GLU A 37 1.94 -12.82 6.99
CA GLU A 37 2.04 -13.01 5.54
C GLU A 37 0.67 -13.16 4.90
N ALA A 38 -0.18 -14.03 5.46
CA ALA A 38 -1.54 -14.22 5.01
C ALA A 38 -2.36 -12.92 5.07
N GLY A 39 -2.21 -12.16 6.15
CA GLY A 39 -2.83 -10.85 6.35
C GLY A 39 -2.37 -9.83 5.31
N ALA A 40 -1.06 -9.72 5.08
CA ALA A 40 -0.48 -8.80 4.10
C ALA A 40 -0.95 -9.11 2.67
N VAL A 41 -0.91 -10.38 2.27
CA VAL A 41 -1.36 -10.82 0.93
C VAL A 41 -2.87 -10.57 0.77
N GLN A 42 -3.67 -10.84 1.80
CA GLN A 42 -5.11 -10.58 1.76
C GLN A 42 -5.43 -9.07 1.69
N ASN A 43 -4.69 -8.24 2.43
CA ASN A 43 -4.82 -6.79 2.35
C ASN A 43 -4.53 -6.28 0.93
N PHE A 44 -3.50 -6.82 0.28
CA PHE A 44 -3.17 -6.44 -1.10
C PHE A 44 -4.29 -6.80 -2.10
N ARG A 45 -4.98 -7.93 -1.90
CA ARG A 45 -6.16 -8.27 -2.72
C ARG A 45 -7.27 -7.24 -2.57
N ASN A 46 -7.51 -6.76 -1.36
CA ASN A 46 -8.48 -5.70 -1.10
C ASN A 46 -8.04 -4.36 -1.72
N LEU A 47 -6.75 -4.03 -1.64
CA LEU A 47 -6.16 -2.86 -2.31
C LEU A 47 -6.41 -2.87 -3.82
N LEU A 48 -6.15 -3.99 -4.50
CA LEU A 48 -6.39 -4.11 -5.94
C LEU A 48 -7.86 -3.89 -6.30
N VAL A 49 -8.80 -4.30 -5.44
CA VAL A 49 -10.23 -4.08 -5.65
C VAL A 49 -10.61 -2.62 -5.40
N CYS A 50 -10.20 -2.03 -4.27
CA CYS A 50 -10.63 -0.67 -3.91
C CYS A 50 -9.97 0.44 -4.75
N THR A 51 -8.76 0.20 -5.26
CA THR A 51 -8.09 1.08 -6.24
C THR A 51 -8.62 0.90 -7.67
N GLY A 52 -9.46 -0.11 -7.92
CA GLY A 52 -10.04 -0.39 -9.23
C GLY A 52 -9.10 -1.07 -10.21
N ASP A 53 -7.98 -1.62 -9.73
CA ASP A 53 -7.07 -2.45 -10.54
C ASP A 53 -7.61 -3.85 -10.80
N ARG A 54 -8.61 -4.29 -10.03
CA ARG A 54 -9.46 -5.45 -10.32
C ARG A 54 -10.91 -5.05 -10.57
N PRO A 55 -11.58 -5.61 -11.59
CA PRO A 55 -13.00 -5.39 -11.82
C PRO A 55 -13.83 -5.83 -10.61
N ALA A 56 -14.70 -4.95 -10.14
CA ALA A 56 -15.61 -5.20 -9.02
C ALA A 56 -16.81 -4.23 -9.09
N GLN A 57 -17.88 -4.54 -8.36
CA GLN A 57 -19.02 -3.63 -8.17
C GLN A 57 -18.66 -2.51 -7.19
N ALA A 58 -19.42 -1.41 -7.18
CA ALA A 58 -19.16 -0.27 -6.31
C ALA A 58 -19.19 -0.65 -4.82
N CYS A 59 -20.19 -1.42 -4.38
CA CYS A 59 -20.27 -1.91 -3.01
C CYS A 59 -19.08 -2.78 -2.60
N GLN A 60 -18.55 -3.58 -3.53
CA GLN A 60 -17.37 -4.40 -3.27
C GLN A 60 -16.11 -3.55 -3.15
N ARG A 61 -15.98 -2.48 -3.95
CA ARG A 61 -14.86 -1.54 -3.82
C ARG A 61 -14.88 -0.82 -2.48
N GLU A 62 -16.06 -0.38 -2.04
CA GLU A 62 -16.27 0.27 -0.74
C GLU A 62 -15.94 -0.69 0.41
N ALA A 63 -16.49 -1.91 0.39
CA ALA A 63 -16.20 -2.92 1.40
C ALA A 63 -14.70 -3.29 1.46
N SER A 64 -14.02 -3.42 0.31
CA SER A 64 -12.58 -3.64 0.28
C SER A 64 -11.80 -2.44 0.81
N ARG A 65 -12.25 -1.21 0.56
CA ARG A 65 -11.65 0.00 1.12
C ARG A 65 -11.74 0.01 2.64
N ASP A 66 -12.93 -0.29 3.17
CA ASP A 66 -13.18 -0.34 4.60
C ASP A 66 -12.36 -1.43 5.29
N ALA A 67 -12.20 -2.58 4.63
CA ALA A 67 -11.35 -3.66 5.11
C ALA A 67 -9.87 -3.22 5.22
N VAL A 68 -9.33 -2.51 4.23
CA VAL A 68 -7.94 -2.01 4.29
C VAL A 68 -7.76 -1.01 5.43
N LEU A 69 -8.72 -0.08 5.61
CA LEU A 69 -8.69 0.87 6.72
C LEU A 69 -8.83 0.16 8.08
N ALA A 70 -9.65 -0.89 8.15
CA ALA A 70 -9.80 -1.69 9.36
C ALA A 70 -8.50 -2.41 9.74
N VAL A 71 -7.78 -3.00 8.77
CA VAL A 71 -6.47 -3.62 9.03
C VAL A 71 -5.51 -2.59 9.63
N ALA A 72 -5.36 -1.41 9.04
CA ALA A 72 -4.45 -0.39 9.57
C ALA A 72 -4.80 0.09 11.00
N ARG A 73 -6.11 0.14 11.33
CA ARG A 73 -6.60 0.54 12.66
C ARG A 73 -6.45 -0.57 13.70
N LEU A 74 -6.85 -1.78 13.35
CA LEU A 74 -7.02 -2.90 14.29
C LEU A 74 -5.80 -3.79 14.41
N GLU A 75 -4.93 -3.81 13.39
CA GLU A 75 -3.71 -4.62 13.33
C GLU A 75 -2.46 -3.72 13.25
N PRO A 76 -1.99 -3.12 14.36
CA PRO A 76 -0.86 -2.20 14.35
C PRO A 76 0.44 -2.76 13.74
N ALA A 77 0.64 -4.08 13.80
CA ALA A 77 1.77 -4.78 13.20
C ALA A 77 1.77 -4.70 11.66
N LEU A 78 0.59 -4.75 11.04
CA LEU A 78 0.42 -4.66 9.58
C LEU A 78 0.35 -3.21 9.08
N ARG A 79 0.33 -2.21 9.95
CA ARG A 79 0.12 -0.82 9.53
C ARG A 79 1.19 -0.34 8.54
N SER A 80 2.46 -0.59 8.82
CA SER A 80 3.55 -0.20 7.92
C SER A 80 3.42 -0.88 6.55
N GLU A 81 3.06 -2.16 6.54
CA GLU A 81 2.78 -2.94 5.34
C GLU A 81 1.63 -2.32 4.52
N VAL A 82 0.51 -1.97 5.16
CA VAL A 82 -0.65 -1.34 4.49
C VAL A 82 -0.24 -0.04 3.79
N TYR A 83 0.55 0.81 4.45
CA TYR A 83 1.05 2.05 3.84
C TYR A 83 1.95 1.79 2.64
N LEU A 84 2.90 0.86 2.75
CA LEU A 84 3.82 0.54 1.66
C LEU A 84 3.09 -0.09 0.45
N GLN A 85 2.11 -0.95 0.70
CA GLN A 85 1.28 -1.51 -0.36
C GLN A 85 0.41 -0.43 -1.04
N ALA A 86 -0.10 0.55 -0.30
CA ALA A 86 -0.86 1.66 -0.88
C ALA A 86 0.04 2.62 -1.68
N LEU A 87 1.24 2.92 -1.18
CA LEU A 87 2.26 3.70 -1.90
C LEU A 87 2.69 2.99 -3.19
N LYS A 88 2.83 1.67 -3.15
CA LYS A 88 3.10 0.84 -4.34
C LYS A 88 2.02 1.04 -5.42
N GLN A 89 0.75 1.12 -5.05
CA GLN A 89 -0.33 1.29 -6.04
C GLN A 89 -0.37 2.69 -6.68
N VAL A 90 0.21 3.72 -6.08
CA VAL A 90 0.29 5.07 -6.67
C VAL A 90 1.59 5.33 -7.43
N SER A 91 2.64 4.55 -7.15
CA SER A 91 3.98 4.75 -7.72
C SER A 91 4.10 4.11 -9.10
N GLY A 92 4.41 4.92 -10.12
CA GLY A 92 4.57 4.43 -11.50
C GLY A 92 3.29 3.86 -12.13
N ASN A 93 2.12 4.16 -11.56
CA ASN A 93 0.84 3.65 -12.05
C ASN A 93 0.34 4.47 -13.24
N PRO A 94 0.21 3.88 -14.45
CA PRO A 94 -0.21 4.60 -15.65
C PRO A 94 -1.71 4.89 -15.71
N ASN A 95 -2.51 4.44 -14.73
CA ASN A 95 -3.96 4.62 -14.69
C ASN A 95 -4.35 5.75 -13.71
N PRO A 96 -4.71 6.97 -14.20
CA PRO A 96 -4.99 8.10 -13.33
C PRO A 96 -6.16 7.89 -12.37
N ARG A 97 -7.14 7.05 -12.74
CA ARG A 97 -8.26 6.72 -11.86
C ARG A 97 -7.82 5.86 -10.68
N SER A 98 -6.97 4.87 -10.94
CA SER A 98 -6.40 4.02 -9.88
C SER A 98 -5.48 4.85 -8.97
N VAL A 99 -4.63 5.71 -9.55
CA VAL A 99 -3.80 6.66 -8.79
C VAL A 99 -4.64 7.54 -7.86
N ARG A 100 -5.71 8.17 -8.36
CA ARG A 100 -6.61 9.01 -7.54
C ARG A 100 -7.25 8.22 -6.40
N SER A 101 -7.72 7.00 -6.67
CA SER A 101 -8.28 6.12 -5.64
C SER A 101 -7.22 5.73 -4.60
N GLY A 102 -5.99 5.45 -5.01
CA GLY A 102 -4.86 5.16 -4.12
C GLY A 102 -4.49 6.33 -3.21
N TRP A 103 -4.39 7.55 -3.74
CA TRP A 103 -4.16 8.76 -2.93
C TRP A 103 -5.30 9.05 -1.97
N GLY A 104 -6.55 8.88 -2.41
CA GLY A 104 -7.72 9.02 -1.55
C GLY A 104 -7.76 7.97 -0.42
N LEU A 105 -7.20 6.79 -0.64
CA LEU A 105 -7.00 5.78 0.41
C LEU A 105 -5.88 6.20 1.38
N LEU A 106 -4.71 6.60 0.88
CA LEU A 106 -3.58 7.08 1.69
C LEU A 106 -3.99 8.25 2.60
N HIS A 107 -4.79 9.18 2.09
CA HIS A 107 -5.33 10.29 2.87
C HIS A 107 -6.20 9.79 4.03
N SER A 108 -7.11 8.85 3.79
CA SER A 108 -7.92 8.27 4.87
C SER A 108 -7.12 7.44 5.86
N LEU A 109 -6.09 6.71 5.42
CA LEU A 109 -5.18 6.02 6.32
C LEU A 109 -4.54 7.00 7.31
N CYS A 110 -4.10 8.18 6.84
CA CYS A 110 -3.49 9.19 7.71
C CYS A 110 -4.46 9.74 8.77
N LEU A 111 -5.75 9.84 8.46
CA LEU A 111 -6.78 10.31 9.38
C LEU A 111 -7.18 9.24 10.40
N ASP A 112 -7.33 7.99 9.95
CA ASP A 112 -7.88 6.90 10.74
C ASP A 112 -6.81 6.17 11.59
N ALA A 113 -5.61 6.00 11.02
CA ALA A 113 -4.50 5.26 11.61
C ALA A 113 -3.17 5.86 11.13
N PRO A 114 -2.69 6.94 11.79
CA PRO A 114 -1.47 7.64 11.37
C PRO A 114 -0.27 6.69 11.19
N PRO A 115 0.62 6.98 10.22
CA PRO A 115 1.76 6.13 9.95
C PRO A 115 2.69 6.05 11.16
N HIS A 116 3.32 4.90 11.35
CA HIS A 116 4.38 4.75 12.36
C HIS A 116 5.56 5.69 12.03
N PRO A 117 6.34 6.14 13.04
CA PRO A 117 7.45 7.08 12.83
C PRO A 117 8.42 6.64 11.73
N GLU A 118 8.69 5.34 11.64
CA GLU A 118 9.61 4.72 10.68
C GLU A 118 9.24 4.95 9.21
N ILE A 119 7.94 5.05 8.90
CA ILE A 119 7.44 5.26 7.53
C ILE A 119 6.85 6.66 7.31
N ALA A 120 6.68 7.46 8.37
CA ALA A 120 6.00 8.74 8.30
C ALA A 120 6.71 9.74 7.37
N GLU A 121 8.04 9.76 7.34
CA GLU A 121 8.79 10.64 6.45
C GLU A 121 8.59 10.26 4.97
N PHE A 122 8.61 8.96 4.65
CA PHE A 122 8.34 8.45 3.31
C PHE A 122 6.94 8.83 2.82
N VAL A 123 5.92 8.65 3.67
CA VAL A 123 4.54 9.05 3.35
C VAL A 123 4.45 10.56 3.10
N ARG A 124 5.08 11.38 3.95
CA ARG A 124 5.09 12.84 3.76
C ARG A 124 5.80 13.27 2.48
N ALA A 125 6.92 12.62 2.14
CA ALA A 125 7.63 12.88 0.89
C ALA A 125 6.74 12.56 -0.31
N ALA A 126 6.09 11.40 -0.31
CA ALA A 126 5.19 10.99 -1.37
C ALA A 126 4.03 11.99 -1.60
N PHE A 127 3.43 12.52 -0.53
CA PHE A 127 2.39 13.55 -0.65
C PHE A 127 2.92 14.90 -1.19
N ARG A 128 4.17 15.28 -0.87
CA ARG A 128 4.78 16.50 -1.43
C ARG A 128 5.04 16.34 -2.92
N ASP A 129 5.68 15.23 -3.31
CA ASP A 129 5.99 14.95 -4.72
C ASP A 129 4.72 14.90 -5.57
N ALA A 130 3.63 14.34 -5.03
CA ALA A 130 2.33 14.32 -5.70
C ALA A 130 1.72 15.71 -5.87
N ALA A 131 1.89 16.62 -4.90
CA ALA A 131 1.37 17.98 -4.97
C ALA A 131 2.16 18.84 -5.98
N ASP A 132 3.47 18.62 -6.08
CA ASP A 132 4.34 19.34 -7.03
C ASP A 132 4.09 18.89 -8.48
N GLY A 133 3.72 17.63 -8.70
CA GLY A 133 3.41 17.07 -10.02
C GLY A 133 2.04 17.46 -10.62
N GLU A 134 1.14 18.08 -9.86
CA GLU A 134 -0.15 18.60 -10.38
C GLU A 134 -0.02 19.97 -11.07
N GLY A 135 1.19 20.53 -11.14
CA GLY A 135 1.49 21.86 -11.70
C GLY A 135 2.08 21.91 -13.11
N GLU A 136 2.29 20.76 -13.78
CA GLU A 136 2.86 20.67 -15.15
C GLU A 136 1.84 20.27 -16.23
#